data_AF-A0A1R1DBL9-F1
#
_entry.id   AF-A0A1R1DBL9-F1
#
_cell.length_a   1.000
_cell.length_b   1.000
_cell.length_c   1.000
_cell.angle_alpha   90.00
_cell.angle_beta   90.00
_cell.angle_gamma   90.00
#
_symmetry.space_group_name_H-M   'P 1'
#
loop_
_entity.id
_entity.type
_entity.pdbx_description
1 polymer ?
#
loop_
_entity_poly.entity_id
_entity_poly.type
_entity_poly.pdbx_seq_one_letter_code
_entity_poly.pdbx_strand_id
1 'polypeptide(L)' 'MPFGNIGIGGLVLILIIALIIFGPSKLPELGRAFGRTLSEFKGATRGLINGEDEEKRKEEESSRVSASTVK' A
#
# COMPACT_ATOMS: atom_id res chain seq x y z
N MET A 1 16.90 -35.67 -13.63
CA MET A 1 16.52 -35.30 -12.24
C MET A 1 15.25 -34.46 -12.30
N PRO A 2 14.14 -34.83 -11.63
CA PRO A 2 12.79 -34.39 -11.98
C PRO A 2 12.28 -33.09 -11.31
N PHE A 3 13.11 -32.38 -10.53
CA PHE A 3 12.62 -31.28 -9.68
C PHE A 3 12.98 -29.86 -10.13
N GLY A 4 13.60 -29.69 -11.31
CA GLY A 4 14.12 -28.39 -11.76
C GLY A 4 13.08 -27.36 -12.24
N ASN A 5 11.81 -27.75 -12.40
CA ASN A 5 10.75 -26.90 -12.95
C ASN A 5 9.55 -26.77 -11.99
N ILE A 6 9.78 -26.70 -10.68
CA ILE A 6 8.77 -26.26 -9.71
C ILE A 6 8.60 -24.74 -9.89
N GLY A 7 8.04 -24.36 -11.03
CA GLY A 7 7.61 -23.01 -11.32
C GLY A 7 6.15 -22.84 -10.93
N ILE A 8 5.38 -22.18 -11.79
CA ILE A 8 3.94 -21.92 -11.59
C ILE A 8 3.15 -23.21 -11.27
N GLY A 9 3.51 -24.37 -11.85
CA GLY A 9 2.83 -25.64 -11.60
C GLY A 9 2.90 -26.11 -10.13
N GLY A 10 4.03 -25.90 -9.45
CA GLY A 10 4.17 -26.24 -8.03
C GLY A 10 3.35 -25.31 -7.14
N LEU A 11 3.33 -24.02 -7.46
CA LEU A 11 2.54 -23.02 -6.74
C LEU A 11 1.04 -23.31 -6.87
N VAL A 12 0.57 -23.68 -8.07
CA VAL A 12 -0.83 -24.08 -8.29
C VAL A 12 -1.21 -25.31 -7.48
N LEU A 13 -0.34 -26.32 -7.36
CA LEU A 13 -0.59 -27.51 -6.55
C LEU A 13 -0.79 -27.16 -5.07
N ILE A 14 0.08 -26.30 -4.52
CA ILE A 14 -0.04 -25.81 -3.14
C ILE A 14 -1.34 -25.01 -2.97
N LEU A 15 -1.68 -24.16 -3.94
CA LEU A 15 -2.92 -23.40 -3.95
C LEU A 15 -4.13 -24.32 -3.89
N ILE A 16 -4.18 -25.39 -4.69
CA ILE A 16 -5.31 -26.34 -4.67
C ILE A 16 -5.47 -26.98 -3.29
N ILE A 17 -4.39 -27.43 -2.66
CA ILE A 17 -4.45 -28.00 -1.31
C ILE A 17 -4.95 -26.97 -0.29
N ALA A 18 -4.43 -25.74 -0.36
CA ALA A 18 -4.88 -24.63 0.48
C ALA A 18 -6.36 -24.31 0.23
N LEU A 19 -6.83 -24.33 -1.02
CA LEU A 19 -8.23 -24.10 -1.39
C LEU A 19 -9.16 -25.21 -0.91
N ILE A 20 -8.70 -26.45 -0.74
CA ILE A 20 -9.51 -27.52 -0.15
C ILE A 20 -9.70 -27.27 1.36
N ILE A 21 -8.65 -26.85 2.06
CA ILE A 21 -8.69 -26.60 3.51
C ILE A 21 -9.44 -25.31 3.83
N PHE A 22 -9.10 -24.22 3.13
CA PHE A 22 -9.65 -22.89 3.38
C PHE A 22 -10.92 -22.62 2.56
N GLY A 23 -11.10 -23.24 1.40
CA GLY A 23 -12.19 -22.94 0.47
C GLY A 23 -11.86 -21.78 -0.47
N PRO A 24 -12.30 -21.82 -1.75
CA PRO A 24 -11.99 -20.79 -2.74
C PRO A 24 -12.63 -19.44 -2.46
N SER A 25 -13.71 -19.39 -1.68
CA SER A 25 -14.36 -18.14 -1.31
C SER A 25 -13.59 -17.34 -0.25
N LYS A 26 -12.73 -17.99 0.55
CA LYS A 26 -12.00 -17.31 1.64
C LYS A 26 -10.85 -16.43 1.14
N LEU A 27 -10.14 -16.83 0.08
CA LEU A 27 -9.04 -16.00 -0.46
C LEU A 27 -9.54 -14.63 -0.98
N PRO A 28 -10.62 -14.55 -1.79
CA PRO A 28 -11.21 -13.26 -2.19
C PRO A 28 -11.74 -12.45 -1.01
N GLU A 29 -12.36 -13.10 -0.02
CA GLU A 29 -12.90 -12.44 1.16
C GLU A 29 -11.79 -11.78 2.00
N LEU A 30 -10.72 -12.53 2.27
CA LEU A 30 -9.51 -12.01 2.93
C LEU A 30 -8.88 -10.90 2.09
N GLY A 31 -8.73 -11.07 0.78
CA GLY A 31 -8.18 -10.05 -0.11
C GLY A 31 -8.99 -8.74 -0.09
N ARG A 32 -10.32 -8.81 -0.02
CA ARG A 32 -11.18 -7.63 0.12
C ARG A 32 -10.99 -6.96 1.47
N ALA A 33 -10.94 -7.72 2.56
CA ALA A 33 -10.71 -7.18 3.91
C ALA A 33 -9.33 -6.51 4.02
N PHE A 34 -8.26 -7.23 3.67
CA PHE A 34 -6.89 -6.70 3.64
C PHE A 34 -6.76 -5.51 2.68
N GLY A 35 -7.44 -5.54 1.53
CA GLY A 35 -7.42 -4.45 0.55
C GLY A 35 -8.04 -3.15 1.10
N ARG A 36 -9.10 -3.23 1.89
CA ARG A 36 -9.67 -2.06 2.59
C ARG A 36 -8.67 -1.49 3.59
N THR A 37 -8.11 -2.35 4.44
CA THR A 37 -7.08 -1.94 5.41
C THR A 37 -5.88 -1.30 4.73
N LEU A 38 -5.35 -1.91 3.68
CA LEU A 38 -4.20 -1.37 2.94
C LEU A 38 -4.52 -0.06 2.23
N SER A 39 -5.74 0.10 1.72
CA SER A 39 -6.21 1.35 1.11
C SER A 39 -6.27 2.49 2.13
N GLU A 40 -6.81 2.23 3.32
CA GLU A 40 -6.85 3.19 4.43
C GLU A 40 -5.45 3.50 4.96
N PHE A 41 -4.62 2.47 5.11
CA PHE A 41 -3.22 2.62 5.54
C PHE A 41 -2.43 3.47 4.54
N LYS A 42 -2.58 3.23 3.23
CA LYS A 42 -1.99 4.06 2.17
C LYS A 42 -2.45 5.52 2.27
N GLY A 43 -3.74 5.75 2.52
CA GLY A 43 -4.29 7.10 2.71
C GLY A 43 -3.65 7.81 3.91
N ALA A 44 -3.59 7.13 5.05
CA ALA A 44 -2.98 7.66 6.27
C ALA A 44 -1.47 7.92 6.10
N THR A 45 -0.71 6.95 5.57
CA THR A 45 0.73 7.12 5.32
C THR A 45 1.00 8.28 4.36
N ARG A 46 0.15 8.47 3.33
CA ARG A 46 0.30 9.59 2.39
C ARG A 46 -0.01 10.94 3.04
N GLY A 47 -0.96 10.99 3.97
CA GLY A 47 -1.23 12.18 4.79
C GLY A 47 -0.07 12.53 5.72
N LEU A 48 0.62 11.53 6.29
CA LEU A 48 1.81 11.74 7.12
C LEU A 48 3.00 12.24 6.29
N ILE A 49 3.31 11.57 5.18
CA ILE A 49 4.42 11.95 4.28
C ILE A 49 4.19 13.35 3.70
N ASN A 50 2.98 13.65 3.23
CA ASN A 50 2.69 14.97 2.66
C ASN A 50 2.49 16.05 3.73
N GLY A 51 2.14 15.70 4.97
CA GLY A 51 2.00 16.64 6.08
C GLY A 51 3.34 17.30 6.43
N GLU A 52 4.43 16.55 6.33
CA GLU A 52 5.80 17.05 6.50
C GLU A 52 6.23 18.00 5.35
N ASP A 53 5.73 17.77 4.13
CA ASP A 53 5.99 18.64 2.96
C ASP A 53 5.10 19.90 2.92
N GLU A 54 3.87 19.84 3.42
CA GLU A 54 2.92 20.96 3.47
C GLU A 54 3.27 21.98 4.56
N GLU A 55 3.77 21.54 5.73
CA GLU A 55 4.28 22.46 6.77
C GLU A 55 5.51 23.24 6.26
N LYS A 56 6.44 22.55 5.57
CA LYS A 56 7.61 23.21 4.97
C LYS A 56 7.24 24.25 3.90
N ARG A 57 6.22 23.99 3.08
CA ARG A 57 5.78 24.95 2.05
C ARG A 57 5.08 26.19 2.63
N LYS A 58 4.32 26.04 3.73
CA LYS A 58 3.65 27.18 4.38
C LYS A 58 4.63 28.15 5.05
N GLU A 59 5.74 27.65 5.58
CA GLU A 59 6.77 28.46 6.25
C GLU A 59 7.61 29.27 5.24
N GLU A 60 7.85 28.72 4.05
CA GLU A 60 8.54 29.42 2.94
C GLU A 60 7.68 30.49 2.25
N GLU A 61 6.35 30.35 2.26
CA GLU A 61 5.44 31.36 1.68
C GLU A 61 5.27 32.57 2.62
N SER A 62 5.15 32.35 3.93
CA SER A 62 5.01 33.41 4.93
C SER A 62 6.24 34.33 5.01
N SER A 63 7.45 33.78 4.84
CA SER A 63 8.70 34.54 4.86
C SER A 63 8.92 35.41 3.61
N ARG A 64 8.34 35.05 2.46
CA ARG A 64 8.47 35.82 1.21
C ARG A 64 7.45 36.96 1.09
N VAL A 65 6.27 36.83 1.72
CA VAL A 65 5.24 37.88 1.75
C VAL A 65 5.63 39.04 2.69
N SER A 66 6.37 38.74 3.77
CA SER A 66 6.85 39.78 4.69
C SER A 66 8.01 40.61 4.12
N ALA A 67 8.78 40.07 3.17
CA ALA A 67 9.89 40.79 2.53
C ALA A 67 9.43 41.70 1.36
N SER A 68 8.25 41.47 0.79
CA SER A 68 7.70 42.24 -0.34
C SER A 68 6.77 43.39 0.07
N THR A 69 6.29 43.42 1.33
CA THR A 69 5.40 44.48 1.85
C THR A 69 6.17 45.72 2.37
N VAL A 70 7.48 45.61 2.59
CA VAL A 70 8.32 46.69 3.16
C VAL A 70 9.13 47.43 2.08
N LYS A 71 8.75 47.32 0.80
CA LYS A 71 9.44 48.01 -0.30
C LYS A 71 8.51 48.91 -1.09
#